data_AF-A0AA43A047-F1
#
_entry.id   AF-A0AA43A047-F1
#
_cell.length_a   1.000
_cell.length_b   1.000
_cell.length_c   1.000
_cell.angle_alpha   90.00
_cell.angle_beta   90.00
_cell.angle_gamma   90.00
#
_symmetry.space_group_name_H-M   'P 1'
#
loop_
_entity.id
_entity.type
_entity.pdbx_description
1 polymer ?
#
loop_
_entity_poly.entity_id
_entity_poly.type
_entity_poly.pdbx_seq_one_letter_code
_entity_poly.pdbx_strand_id
1 'polypeptide(L)'
;QAKFNGTSLYAILSATTNDYIRINIIEDDAVVRSEKIPIAYGSDSYELATGLEDKTHKIEIVKETAFGRWTLLGFELEDGKDLDPDPPARPGRKLVFYGDSNLAGDSLEHEQNKNQSGWSLAVKMQICAAGLSI
;
A
#
# COMPACT_ATOMS: atom_id res chain seq x y z
N GLN A 1 -5.90 5.09 2.39
CA GLN A 1 -5.75 4.67 3.80
C GLN A 1 -7.07 4.11 4.27
N ALA A 2 -6.99 3.06 5.09
CA ALA A 2 -8.13 2.48 5.81
C ALA A 2 -7.71 2.29 7.27
N LYS A 3 -8.65 1.94 8.14
CA LYS A 3 -8.34 1.47 9.49
C LYS A 3 -8.98 0.11 9.71
N PHE A 4 -8.35 -0.68 10.57
CA PHE A 4 -8.87 -1.97 10.98
C PHE A 4 -8.58 -2.19 12.46
N ASN A 5 -9.38 -3.04 13.11
CA ASN A 5 -9.14 -3.46 14.49
C ASN A 5 -8.60 -4.89 14.50
N GLY A 6 -7.71 -5.22 15.42
CA GLY A 6 -7.21 -6.59 15.58
C GLY A 6 -5.69 -6.68 15.57
N THR A 7 -5.18 -7.91 15.49
CA THR A 7 -3.73 -8.19 15.51
C THR A 7 -3.16 -8.53 14.14
N SER A 8 -4.04 -8.76 13.16
CA SER A 8 -3.68 -9.14 11.80
C SER A 8 -4.68 -8.64 10.76
N LEU A 9 -4.22 -8.56 9.50
CA LEU A 9 -5.03 -8.24 8.33
C LEU A 9 -4.48 -8.97 7.11
N TYR A 10 -5.38 -9.64 6.39
CA TYR A 10 -5.10 -10.26 5.10
C TYR A 10 -5.94 -9.59 4.02
N ALA A 11 -5.47 -9.64 2.77
CA ALA A 11 -6.24 -9.21 1.61
C ALA A 11 -6.28 -10.29 0.54
N ILE A 12 -7.46 -10.51 0.00
CA ILE A 12 -7.66 -11.37 -1.16
C ILE A 12 -7.44 -10.51 -2.39
N LEU A 13 -6.38 -10.79 -3.14
CA LEU A 13 -6.02 -10.06 -4.35
C LEU A 13 -6.04 -10.98 -5.56
N SER A 14 -6.54 -10.47 -6.69
CA SER A 14 -6.45 -11.15 -7.98
C SER A 14 -5.61 -10.36 -8.96
N ALA A 15 -4.46 -10.91 -9.38
CA ALA A 15 -3.52 -10.26 -10.27
C ALA A 15 -3.48 -10.90 -11.66
N THR A 16 -3.27 -10.05 -12.68
CA THR A 16 -3.14 -10.46 -14.10
C THR A 16 -1.71 -10.82 -14.50
N THR A 17 -0.74 -10.51 -13.64
CA THR A 17 0.67 -10.83 -13.77
C THR A 17 1.31 -10.78 -12.39
N ASN A 18 2.54 -11.27 -12.25
CA ASN A 18 3.30 -11.10 -11.01
C ASN A 18 3.62 -9.61 -10.81
N ASP A 19 3.43 -9.12 -9.60
CA ASP A 19 3.52 -7.70 -9.29
C ASP A 19 3.99 -7.53 -7.81
N TYR A 20 4.11 -6.29 -7.35
CA TYR A 20 4.48 -5.94 -5.98
C TYR A 20 3.54 -4.87 -5.44
N ILE A 21 3.21 -5.01 -4.16
CA ILE A 21 2.56 -3.99 -3.37
C ILE A 21 3.46 -3.59 -2.20
N ARG A 22 3.30 -2.36 -1.74
CA ARG A 22 3.87 -1.90 -0.47
C ARG A 22 2.76 -1.68 0.55
N ILE A 23 2.95 -2.23 1.74
CA ILE A 23 2.07 -2.04 2.88
C ILE A 23 2.76 -1.11 3.87
N ASN A 24 2.05 -0.07 4.29
CA ASN A 24 2.49 0.81 5.36
C ASN A 24 1.49 0.72 6.52
N ILE A 25 2.01 0.49 7.73
CA ILE A 25 1.27 0.71 8.98
C ILE A 25 1.63 2.10 9.50
N ILE A 26 0.60 2.88 9.83
CA ILE A 26 0.71 4.28 10.21
C ILE A 26 0.21 4.44 11.65
N GLU A 27 1.04 5.02 12.52
CA GLU A 27 0.70 5.41 13.89
C GLU A 27 1.14 6.87 14.07
N ASP A 28 0.31 7.70 14.70
CA ASP A 28 0.58 9.14 14.92
C ASP A 28 1.10 9.89 13.67
N ASP A 29 0.50 9.56 12.51
CA ASP A 29 0.83 10.10 11.19
C ASP A 29 2.25 9.81 10.67
N ALA A 30 2.96 8.90 11.33
CA ALA A 30 4.23 8.35 10.87
C ALA A 30 4.07 6.89 10.40
N VAL A 31 4.84 6.49 9.38
CA VAL A 31 4.91 5.07 9.00
C VAL A 31 5.84 4.36 9.97
N VAL A 32 5.30 3.41 10.72
CA VAL A 32 6.03 2.62 11.72
C VAL A 32 6.49 1.27 11.17
N ARG A 33 5.81 0.74 10.15
CA ARG A 33 6.18 -0.49 9.43
C ARG A 33 5.93 -0.29 7.94
N SER A 34 6.88 -0.69 7.10
CA SER A 34 6.76 -0.65 5.64
C SER A 34 7.33 -1.92 5.03
N GLU A 35 6.51 -2.68 4.32
CA GLU A 35 6.89 -3.97 3.75
C GLU A 35 6.47 -4.08 2.29
N LYS A 36 7.35 -4.70 1.49
CA LYS A 36 7.11 -5.00 0.09
C LYS A 36 6.68 -6.46 -0.02
N ILE A 37 5.50 -6.68 -0.59
CA ILE A 37 4.90 -8.01 -0.71
C ILE A 37 4.83 -8.37 -2.20
N PRO A 38 5.43 -9.50 -2.62
CA PRO A 38 5.24 -10.02 -3.96
C PRO A 38 3.82 -10.58 -4.09
N ILE A 39 3.14 -10.22 -5.17
CA ILE A 39 1.84 -10.78 -5.55
C ILE A 39 1.98 -11.63 -6.80
N ALA A 40 1.44 -12.84 -6.75
CA ALA A 40 1.49 -13.80 -7.84
C ALA A 40 0.30 -13.63 -8.78
N TYR A 41 0.48 -14.05 -10.04
CA TYR A 41 -0.61 -14.23 -11.00
C TYR A 41 -1.73 -15.11 -10.42
N GLY A 42 -2.99 -14.72 -10.66
CA GLY A 42 -4.17 -15.43 -10.15
C GLY A 42 -4.74 -14.77 -8.90
N SER A 43 -5.61 -15.49 -8.18
CA SER A 43 -6.24 -15.01 -6.94
C SER A 43 -5.65 -15.73 -5.75
N ASP A 44 -5.21 -14.99 -4.73
CA ASP A 44 -4.66 -15.54 -3.49
C ASP A 44 -4.91 -14.60 -2.29
N SER A 45 -4.74 -15.13 -1.07
CA SER A 45 -4.76 -14.37 0.18
C SER A 45 -3.35 -13.96 0.58
N TYR A 46 -3.16 -12.67 0.85
CA TYR A 46 -1.87 -12.07 1.18
C TYR A 46 -1.88 -11.52 2.59
N GLU A 47 -0.91 -11.95 3.40
CA GLU A 47 -0.67 -11.41 4.73
C GLU A 47 -0.17 -9.96 4.63
N LEU A 48 -1.02 -8.99 4.98
CA LEU A 48 -0.63 -7.58 4.91
C LEU A 48 0.08 -7.12 6.17
N ALA A 49 -0.38 -7.61 7.33
CA ALA A 49 0.26 -7.38 8.61
C ALA A 49 -0.20 -8.43 9.62
N THR A 50 0.73 -8.86 10.48
CA THR A 50 0.50 -9.79 11.60
C THR A 50 1.36 -9.38 12.79
N GLY A 51 1.03 -9.95 13.96
CA GLY A 51 1.78 -9.74 15.19
C GLY A 51 1.64 -8.32 15.76
N LEU A 52 0.54 -7.63 15.43
CA LEU A 52 0.25 -6.31 15.94
C LEU A 52 -0.43 -6.40 17.31
N GLU A 53 -0.40 -5.31 18.08
CA GLU A 53 -1.22 -5.17 19.29
C GLU A 53 -2.71 -5.17 18.92
N ASP A 54 -3.59 -5.70 19.77
CA ASP A 54 -5.03 -5.67 19.53
C ASP A 54 -5.60 -4.26 19.78
N LYS A 55 -5.55 -3.43 18.74
CA LYS A 55 -6.04 -2.05 18.73
C LYS A 55 -6.47 -1.67 17.31
N THR A 56 -6.87 -0.42 17.14
CA THR A 56 -7.11 0.15 15.81
C THR A 56 -5.79 0.55 15.14
N HIS A 57 -5.56 0.04 13.93
CA HIS A 57 -4.40 0.35 13.10
C HIS A 57 -4.81 1.15 11.87
N LYS A 58 -3.96 2.07 11.40
CA LYS A 58 -4.13 2.75 10.11
C LYS A 58 -3.22 2.08 9.09
N ILE A 59 -3.78 1.68 7.95
CA ILE A 59 -3.07 0.99 6.88
C ILE A 59 -3.16 1.73 5.55
N GLU A 60 -2.08 1.63 4.79
CA GLU A 60 -2.02 2.06 3.40
C GLU A 60 -1.42 0.94 2.53
N ILE A 61 -2.12 0.64 1.43
CA ILE A 61 -1.68 -0.28 0.38
C ILE A 61 -1.33 0.56 -0.84
N VAL A 62 -0.10 0.44 -1.33
CA VAL A 62 0.39 1.17 -2.50
C VAL A 62 0.77 0.15 -3.58
N LYS A 63 0.25 0.32 -4.79
CA LYS A 63 0.78 -0.39 -5.96
C LYS A 63 2.13 0.23 -6.32
N GLU A 64 3.19 -0.56 -6.32
CA GLU A 64 4.53 -0.03 -6.61
C GLU A 64 4.87 0.00 -8.10
N THR A 65 4.34 -0.94 -8.88
CA THR A 65 4.71 -1.04 -10.28
C THR A 65 3.77 -0.22 -11.16
N ALA A 66 4.30 0.29 -12.28
CA ALA A 66 3.51 1.00 -13.28
C ALA A 66 2.66 0.07 -14.16
N PHE A 67 3.13 -1.17 -14.37
CA PHE A 67 2.51 -2.15 -15.26
C PHE A 67 1.79 -3.24 -14.47
N GLY A 68 0.97 -4.04 -15.15
CA GLY A 68 0.16 -5.06 -14.48
C GLY A 68 -1.05 -4.48 -13.75
N ARG A 69 -2.05 -5.33 -13.54
CA ARG A 69 -3.29 -4.99 -12.84
C ARG A 69 -3.58 -6.03 -11.80
N TRP A 70 -4.11 -5.57 -10.68
CA TRP A 70 -4.70 -6.41 -9.66
C TRP A 70 -5.99 -5.80 -9.14
N THR A 71 -6.85 -6.65 -8.60
CA THR A 71 -8.13 -6.31 -8.00
C THR A 71 -8.12 -6.73 -6.54
N LEU A 72 -8.47 -5.82 -5.65
CA LEU A 72 -8.79 -6.15 -4.26
C LEU A 72 -10.18 -6.78 -4.22
N LEU A 73 -10.26 -8.06 -3.88
CA LEU A 73 -11.52 -8.81 -3.79
C LEU A 73 -12.14 -8.71 -2.40
N GLY A 74 -11.33 -8.52 -1.37
CA GLY A 74 -11.80 -8.38 0.00
C GLY A 74 -10.66 -8.36 1.00
N PHE A 75 -11.04 -8.18 2.26
CA PHE A 75 -10.14 -8.30 3.41
C PHE A 75 -10.60 -9.46 4.27
N GLU A 76 -9.66 -10.15 4.90
CA GLU A 76 -9.91 -11.17 5.91
C GLU A 76 -9.29 -10.68 7.23
N LEU A 77 -10.09 -10.71 8.28
CA LEU A 77 -9.75 -10.29 9.63
C LEU A 77 -10.11 -11.42 10.60
N GLU A 78 -9.61 -11.31 11.84
CA GLU A 78 -10.00 -12.19 12.93
C GLU A 78 -11.50 -12.12 13.23
N ASP A 79 -12.04 -13.19 13.83
CA ASP A 79 -13.46 -13.26 14.19
C ASP A 79 -13.90 -12.08 15.07
N GLY A 80 -14.96 -11.39 14.67
CA GLY A 80 -15.51 -10.24 15.37
C GLY A 80 -14.67 -8.95 15.23
N LYS A 81 -13.68 -8.95 14.32
CA LYS A 81 -12.94 -7.75 13.93
C LYS A 81 -13.43 -7.27 12.56
N ASP A 82 -13.41 -5.95 12.41
CA ASP A 82 -13.90 -5.28 11.21
C ASP A 82 -12.96 -4.15 10.79
N LEU A 83 -13.08 -3.78 9.52
CA LEU A 83 -12.61 -2.49 9.03
C LEU A 83 -13.45 -1.38 9.64
N ASP A 84 -12.79 -0.27 9.96
CA ASP A 84 -13.50 0.94 10.35
C ASP A 84 -14.38 1.41 9.17
N PRO A 85 -15.70 1.56 9.37
CA PRO A 85 -16.61 1.99 8.31
C PRO A 85 -16.36 3.44 7.87
N ASP A 86 -15.67 4.24 8.67
CA ASP A 86 -15.40 5.65 8.42
C ASP A 86 -13.95 5.85 7.93
N PRO A 87 -13.70 5.82 6.61
CA PRO A 87 -12.35 6.02 6.09
C PRO A 87 -11.85 7.44 6.37
N PRO A 88 -10.53 7.65 6.49
CA PRO A 88 -9.95 8.98 6.68
C PRO A 88 -10.38 9.95 5.57
N ALA A 89 -10.65 11.20 5.96
CA ALA A 89 -10.98 12.26 5.00
C ALA A 89 -9.85 12.42 3.97
N ARG A 90 -10.22 12.49 2.69
CA ARG A 90 -9.25 12.72 1.61
C ARG A 90 -8.79 14.19 1.63
N PRO A 91 -7.52 14.47 1.30
CA PRO A 91 -7.08 15.84 1.09
C PRO A 91 -7.94 16.58 0.05
N GLY A 92 -8.31 17.83 0.33
CA GLY A 92 -9.11 18.63 -0.61
C GLY A 92 -8.36 19.02 -1.88
N ARG A 93 -7.01 19.06 -1.83
CA ARG A 93 -6.17 19.35 -2.99
C ARG A 93 -5.94 18.09 -3.82
N LYS A 94 -6.02 18.25 -5.14
CA LYS A 94 -5.77 17.18 -6.12
C LYS A 94 -4.65 17.61 -7.05
N LEU A 95 -3.73 16.70 -7.33
CA LEU A 95 -2.59 16.89 -8.23
C LEU A 95 -2.59 15.75 -9.25
N VAL A 96 -2.18 16.05 -10.48
CA VAL A 96 -1.97 15.06 -11.55
C VAL A 96 -0.56 15.26 -12.08
N PHE A 97 0.15 14.15 -12.28
CA PHE A 97 1.51 14.13 -12.78
C PHE A 97 1.52 13.39 -14.11
N TYR A 98 2.13 13.99 -15.12
CA TYR A 98 2.36 13.39 -16.43
C TYR A 98 3.85 13.22 -16.61
N GLY A 99 4.29 12.04 -17.02
CA GLY A 99 5.70 11.71 -17.14
C GLY A 99 5.89 10.32 -17.71
N ASP A 100 7.13 9.85 -17.65
CA ASP A 100 7.61 8.59 -18.19
C ASP A 100 8.11 7.66 -17.06
N SER A 101 9.04 6.76 -17.41
CA SER A 101 9.70 5.84 -16.49
C SER A 101 10.32 6.52 -15.27
N ASN A 102 10.84 7.75 -15.40
CA ASN A 102 11.44 8.46 -14.27
C ASN A 102 10.40 8.85 -13.23
N LEU A 103 9.21 9.29 -13.69
CA LEU A 103 8.08 9.58 -12.79
C LEU A 103 7.47 8.29 -12.24
N ALA A 104 7.49 7.20 -13.01
CA ALA A 104 7.05 5.88 -12.58
C ALA A 104 7.97 5.24 -11.53
N GLY A 105 9.16 5.81 -11.28
CA GLY A 105 10.11 5.32 -10.28
C GLY A 105 10.96 4.14 -10.76
N ASP A 106 11.13 3.98 -12.09
CA ASP A 106 11.98 2.92 -12.63
C ASP A 106 13.41 3.03 -12.08
N SER A 107 14.00 1.88 -11.76
CA SER A 107 15.35 1.74 -11.20
C SER A 107 15.61 2.36 -9.83
N LEU A 108 14.59 2.86 -9.12
CA LEU A 108 14.75 3.45 -7.77
C LEU A 108 15.41 2.48 -6.77
N GLU A 109 15.09 1.19 -6.85
CA GLU A 109 15.65 0.14 -5.99
C GLU A 109 16.86 -0.58 -6.62
N HIS A 110 17.33 -0.16 -7.80
CA HIS A 110 18.45 -0.80 -8.52
C HIS A 110 19.82 -0.26 -8.07
N GLU A 111 19.85 0.94 -7.51
CA GLU A 111 21.07 1.58 -6.99
C GLU A 111 21.66 0.76 -5.82
N GLN A 112 22.71 -0.01 -6.11
CA GLN A 112 23.55 -0.65 -5.09
C GLN A 112 24.72 0.28 -4.76
N ASN A 113 24.57 1.07 -3.70
CA ASN A 113 25.62 1.99 -3.30
C ASN A 113 26.76 1.24 -2.56
N LYS A 114 27.71 0.67 -3.29
CA LYS A 114 28.90 -0.01 -2.75
C LYS A 114 30.00 0.97 -2.28
N ASN A 115 29.64 1.99 -1.49
CA ASN A 115 30.53 2.92 -0.75
C ASN A 115 30.64 4.39 -1.23
N GLN A 116 29.56 5.18 -1.40
CA GLN A 116 29.70 6.66 -1.36
C GLN A 116 28.52 7.39 -0.69
N SER A 117 28.85 8.32 0.20
CA SER A 117 27.94 9.25 0.87
C SER A 117 27.13 10.09 -0.12
N GLY A 118 25.81 9.93 -0.14
CA GLY A 118 24.91 10.72 -0.98
C GLY A 118 23.46 10.63 -0.47
N TRP A 119 22.81 11.78 -0.37
CA TRP A 119 21.49 11.97 0.23
C TRP A 119 20.41 11.30 -0.62
N SER A 120 19.57 10.45 -0.02
CA SER A 120 18.35 9.98 -0.68
C SER A 120 17.22 11.00 -0.44
N LEU A 121 16.65 11.52 -1.53
CA LEU A 121 15.42 12.30 -1.47
C LEU A 121 14.26 11.37 -1.83
N ALA A 122 13.59 10.83 -0.81
CA ALA A 122 12.35 10.10 -1.01
C ALA A 122 11.18 11.09 -1.12
N VAL A 123 10.67 11.31 -2.34
CA VAL A 123 9.39 12.01 -2.53
C VAL A 123 8.28 11.00 -2.32
N LYS A 124 7.68 11.01 -1.13
CA LYS A 124 6.52 10.17 -0.80
C LYS A 124 5.26 10.84 -1.36
N MET A 125 4.61 10.22 -2.34
CA MET A 125 3.37 10.73 -2.92
C MET A 125 2.24 9.72 -2.78
N GLN A 126 1.17 10.15 -2.10
CA GLN A 126 0.03 9.32 -1.79
C GLN A 126 -1.06 9.50 -2.87
N ILE A 127 -1.35 8.44 -3.62
CA ILE A 127 -2.36 8.42 -4.69
C ILE A 127 -3.58 7.63 -4.20
N CYS A 128 -4.79 8.18 -4.32
CA CYS A 128 -6.05 7.47 -4.04
C CYS A 128 -7.05 7.66 -5.20
N ALA A 129 -7.53 6.54 -5.75
CA ALA A 129 -8.44 6.48 -6.89
C ALA A 129 -9.84 7.05 -6.60
N ALA A 130 -10.43 7.69 -7.61
CA ALA A 130 -11.71 8.41 -7.54
C ALA A 130 -12.92 7.46 -7.61
N GLY A 131 -13.89 7.64 -6.71
CA GLY A 131 -15.24 7.14 -6.85
C GLY A 131 -16.13 8.24 -7.46
N LEU A 132 -16.79 7.92 -8.57
CA LEU A 132 -17.83 8.70 -9.21
C LEU A 132 -19.17 8.22 -8.64
N SER A 133 -19.98 9.08 -8.04
CA SER A 133 -21.39 8.79 -7.74
C SER A 133 -22.26 9.56 -8.73
N ILE A 134 -23.16 8.84 -9.39
CA ILE A 134 -24.34 9.34 -10.10
C ILE A 134 -25.43 9.58 -9.05
#